data_AF-A0A821PQN1-F1
#
_entry.id   AF-A0A821PQN1-F1
#
_cell.length_a   1.000
_cell.length_b   1.000
_cell.length_c   1.000
_cell.angle_alpha   90.00
_cell.angle_beta   90.00
_cell.angle_gamma   90.00
#
_symmetry.space_group_name_H-M   'P 1'
#
loop_
_entity.id
_entity.type
_entity.pdbx_description
1 polymer ?
#
loop_
_entity_poly.entity_id
_entity_poly.type
_entity_poly.pdbx_seq_one_letter_code
_entity_poly.pdbx_strand_id
1 'polypeptide(L)'
;TCSKKTWDVIKNIFGYISICTPDDCARQRALLHTLLQWSQRAQEHNIQYWIAYKTLLGYVQRDGLLPHALNLDILVMAQGTSHLAELCTLNFSSDYELKLHPQWFIVEKTKRSYFNQEGIDFVEPNARFINRKD
;
A
#
# COMPACT_ATOMS: atom_id res chain seq x y z
N THR A 1 10.92 1.96 -20.04
CA THR A 1 12.27 1.68 -19.51
C THR A 1 12.42 2.36 -18.16
N CYS A 2 12.50 1.61 -17.06
CA CYS A 2 12.73 2.21 -15.74
C CYS A 2 14.12 2.89 -15.71
N SER A 3 14.15 4.15 -15.29
CA SER A 3 15.37 4.96 -15.15
C SER A 3 16.42 4.25 -14.28
N LYS A 4 17.65 4.09 -14.80
CA LYS A 4 18.81 3.52 -14.07
C LYS A 4 19.04 4.17 -12.70
N LYS A 5 18.70 5.46 -12.55
CA LYS A 5 19.00 6.26 -11.36
C LYS A 5 18.18 5.85 -10.13
N THR A 6 16.93 5.42 -10.32
CA THR A 6 16.07 4.95 -9.22
C THR A 6 16.50 3.58 -8.72
N TRP A 7 17.12 2.77 -9.58
CA TRP A 7 17.58 1.42 -9.26
C TRP A 7 18.78 1.41 -8.33
N ASP A 8 19.75 2.31 -8.54
CA ASP A 8 20.95 2.36 -7.71
C ASP A 8 20.63 2.70 -6.25
N VAL A 9 19.57 3.49 -6.02
CA VAL A 9 19.07 3.83 -4.68
C VAL A 9 18.45 2.61 -4.00
N ILE A 10 17.55 1.88 -4.67
CA ILE A 10 16.92 0.67 -4.11
C ILE A 10 17.98 -0.40 -3.84
N LYS A 11 18.94 -0.58 -4.75
CA LYS A 11 19.99 -1.61 -4.61
C LYS A 11 20.97 -1.29 -3.47
N ASN A 12 21.27 -0.01 -3.23
CA ASN A 12 22.12 0.42 -2.11
C ASN A 12 21.40 0.35 -0.76
N ILE A 13 20.09 0.63 -0.71
CA ILE A 13 19.31 0.59 0.54
C ILE A 13 19.04 -0.87 0.97
N PHE A 14 18.75 -1.76 0.01
CA PHE A 14 18.31 -3.12 0.29
C PHE A 14 19.35 -4.18 -0.08
N GLY A 15 20.62 -3.94 0.30
CA GLY A 15 21.79 -4.75 -0.10
C GLY A 15 21.66 -6.27 0.07
N TYR A 16 20.70 -6.75 0.87
CA TYR A 16 20.26 -8.14 0.89
C TYR A 16 18.74 -8.29 1.11
N ILE A 17 17.97 -8.34 0.03
CA ILE A 17 16.56 -8.76 0.11
C ILE A 17 16.54 -10.28 0.32
N SER A 18 15.97 -10.74 1.43
CA SER A 18 15.72 -12.17 1.63
C SER A 18 14.72 -12.67 0.58
N ILE A 19 15.20 -13.54 -0.30
CA ILE A 19 14.41 -14.22 -1.33
C ILE A 19 14.13 -15.66 -0.89
N CYS A 20 12.89 -16.12 -1.01
CA CYS A 20 12.54 -17.53 -0.84
C CYS A 20 12.48 -18.24 -2.20
N THR A 21 12.11 -17.52 -3.26
CA THR A 21 12.08 -17.97 -4.65
C THR A 21 12.62 -16.89 -5.61
N PRO A 22 13.02 -17.24 -6.85
CA PRO A 22 13.45 -16.26 -7.86
C PRO A 22 12.37 -15.19 -8.18
N ASP A 23 11.10 -15.57 -8.18
CA ASP A 23 9.98 -14.67 -8.49
C ASP A 23 9.71 -13.65 -7.38
N ASP A 24 10.10 -13.97 -6.14
CA ASP A 24 9.97 -13.06 -5.01
C ASP A 24 10.75 -11.77 -5.23
N CYS A 25 11.90 -11.85 -5.91
CA CYS A 25 12.73 -10.68 -6.15
C CYS A 25 12.05 -9.67 -7.08
N ALA A 26 11.48 -10.16 -8.19
CA ALA A 26 10.76 -9.30 -9.14
C ALA A 26 9.53 -8.68 -8.48
N ARG A 27 8.76 -9.48 -7.73
CA ARG A 27 7.56 -9.01 -7.03
C ARG A 27 7.89 -7.99 -5.93
N GLN A 28 8.87 -8.27 -5.07
CA GLN A 28 9.27 -7.32 -4.03
C GLN A 28 9.79 -6.01 -4.62
N ARG A 29 10.53 -6.06 -5.74
CA ARG A 29 10.96 -4.84 -6.45
C ARG A 29 9.76 -4.04 -6.95
N ALA A 30 8.76 -4.69 -7.53
CA ALA A 30 7.56 -4.01 -7.97
C ALA A 30 6.83 -3.35 -6.80
N LEU A 31 6.66 -4.05 -5.68
CA LEU A 31 6.04 -3.50 -4.47
C LEU A 31 6.83 -2.32 -3.89
N LEU A 32 8.15 -2.43 -3.74
CA LEU A 32 8.98 -1.33 -3.24
C LEU A 32 8.95 -0.11 -4.16
N HIS A 33 8.96 -0.33 -5.48
CA HIS A 33 8.81 0.75 -6.46
C HIS A 33 7.44 1.43 -6.31
N THR A 34 6.35 0.65 -6.17
CA THR A 34 5.01 1.18 -5.90
C THR A 34 4.96 1.98 -4.60
N LEU A 35 5.58 1.51 -3.53
CA LEU A 35 5.64 2.24 -2.25
C LEU A 35 6.39 3.57 -2.39
N LEU A 36 7.49 3.60 -3.13
CA LEU A 36 8.24 4.82 -3.41
C LEU A 36 7.41 5.82 -4.23
N GLN A 37 6.74 5.36 -5.28
CA GLN A 37 5.84 6.20 -6.08
C GLN A 37 4.68 6.72 -5.25
N TRP A 38 4.06 5.87 -4.41
CA TRP A 38 3.04 6.29 -3.47
C TRP A 38 3.55 7.38 -2.52
N SER A 39 4.72 7.20 -1.91
CA SER A 39 5.32 8.15 -0.96
C SER A 39 5.52 9.52 -1.59
N GLN A 40 6.06 9.58 -2.82
CA GLN A 40 6.24 10.82 -3.57
C GLN A 40 4.90 11.53 -3.81
N ARG A 41 3.87 10.81 -4.27
CA ARG A 41 2.54 11.38 -4.51
C ARG A 41 1.85 11.82 -3.23
N ALA A 42 1.97 11.05 -2.17
CA ALA A 42 1.43 11.42 -0.87
C ALA A 42 2.06 12.72 -0.37
N GLN A 43 3.38 12.90 -0.57
CA GLN A 43 4.06 14.16 -0.26
C GLN A 43 3.58 15.32 -1.12
N GLU A 44 3.47 15.14 -2.44
CA GLU A 44 3.00 16.17 -3.39
C GLU A 44 1.59 16.68 -3.03
N HIS A 45 0.74 15.81 -2.50
CA HIS A 45 -0.65 16.11 -2.18
C HIS A 45 -0.93 16.27 -0.67
N ASN A 46 0.12 16.38 0.16
CA ASN A 46 0.01 16.51 1.62
C ASN A 46 -0.86 15.42 2.29
N ILE A 47 -0.79 14.19 1.78
CA ILE A 47 -1.51 13.03 2.31
C ILE A 47 -0.65 12.39 3.41
N GLN A 48 -1.10 12.50 4.65
CA GLN A 48 -0.50 11.76 5.76
C GLN A 48 -0.87 10.28 5.69
N TYR A 49 0.15 9.42 5.80
CA TYR A 49 -0.02 7.98 5.74
C TYR A 49 0.98 7.24 6.66
N TRP A 50 0.66 5.99 6.98
CA TRP A 50 1.53 5.05 7.67
C TRP A 50 1.57 3.72 6.92
N ILE A 51 2.74 3.08 6.88
CA ILE A 51 2.80 1.65 6.52
C ILE A 51 2.23 0.83 7.69
N ALA A 52 1.54 -0.26 7.38
CA ALA A 52 0.83 -1.03 8.40
C ALA A 52 1.04 -2.55 8.22
N TYR A 53 0.51 -3.31 9.18
CA TYR A 53 0.41 -4.76 9.14
C TYR A 53 1.69 -5.48 8.65
N LYS A 54 1.58 -6.28 7.59
CA LYS A 54 2.67 -7.11 7.08
C LYS A 54 3.75 -6.28 6.39
N THR A 55 3.35 -5.13 5.83
CA THR A 55 4.30 -4.18 5.25
C THR A 55 5.20 -3.58 6.32
N LEU A 56 4.60 -3.07 7.42
CA LEU A 56 5.35 -2.58 8.57
C LEU A 56 6.22 -3.67 9.21
N LEU A 57 5.66 -4.88 9.38
CA LEU A 57 6.39 -6.00 9.95
C LEU A 57 7.64 -6.34 9.14
N GLY A 58 7.54 -6.43 7.82
CA GLY A 58 8.68 -6.65 6.93
C GLY A 58 9.75 -5.57 7.10
N TYR A 59 9.32 -4.31 7.18
CA TYR A 59 10.22 -3.17 7.28
C TYR A 59 11.01 -3.21 8.59
N VAL A 60 10.33 -3.47 9.71
CA VAL A 60 10.96 -3.51 11.04
C VAL A 60 11.87 -4.72 11.21
N GLN A 61 11.47 -5.89 10.71
CA GLN A 61 12.20 -7.13 10.97
C GLN A 61 13.39 -7.35 10.03
N ARG A 62 13.34 -6.79 8.81
CA ARG A 62 14.23 -7.22 7.72
C ARG A 62 14.73 -6.07 6.86
N ASP A 63 14.50 -4.83 7.29
CA ASP A 63 14.78 -3.63 6.51
C ASP A 63 14.17 -3.74 5.08
N GLY A 64 12.98 -4.31 4.92
CA GLY A 64 12.42 -4.62 3.60
C GLY A 64 10.97 -5.08 3.60
N LEU A 65 10.56 -5.92 2.64
CA LEU A 65 9.24 -6.56 2.64
C LEU A 65 9.37 -8.03 3.05
N LEU A 66 8.26 -8.63 3.50
CA LEU A 66 8.23 -10.08 3.69
C LEU A 66 8.38 -10.79 2.34
N PRO A 67 9.09 -11.94 2.25
CA PRO A 67 9.38 -12.57 0.96
C PRO A 67 8.16 -12.90 0.10
N HIS A 68 7.10 -13.34 0.76
CA HIS A 68 5.82 -13.75 0.20
C HIS A 68 4.76 -12.62 0.27
N ALA A 69 5.18 -11.37 0.49
CA ALA A 69 4.27 -10.24 0.36
C ALA A 69 3.73 -10.15 -1.08
N LEU A 70 2.42 -10.00 -1.19
CA LEU A 70 1.70 -9.84 -2.47
C LEU A 70 1.14 -8.43 -2.64
N ASN A 71 1.12 -7.64 -1.57
CA ASN A 71 0.52 -6.32 -1.50
C ASN A 71 1.28 -5.43 -0.50
N LEU A 72 0.94 -4.14 -0.52
CA LEU A 72 1.33 -3.17 0.49
C LEU A 72 0.11 -2.81 1.33
N ASP A 73 0.35 -2.60 2.62
CA ASP A 73 -0.64 -2.17 3.59
C ASP A 73 -0.33 -0.74 4.00
N ILE A 74 -1.22 0.18 3.62
CA ILE A 74 -1.07 1.62 3.88
C ILE A 74 -2.34 2.12 4.55
N LEU A 75 -2.17 2.84 5.66
CA LEU A 75 -3.24 3.58 6.33
C LEU A 75 -3.13 5.05 5.96
N VAL A 76 -4.26 5.68 5.69
CA VAL A 76 -4.38 7.12 5.48
C VAL A 76 -5.35 7.70 6.50
N MET A 77 -5.17 8.98 6.83
CA MET A 77 -6.13 9.67 7.68
C MET A 77 -7.52 9.68 7.03
N ALA A 78 -8.56 9.43 7.83
CA ALA A 78 -9.93 9.40 7.34
C ALA A 78 -10.31 10.70 6.61
N GLN A 79 -9.84 11.85 7.12
CA GLN A 79 -10.05 13.18 6.55
C GLN A 79 -9.39 13.35 5.17
N GLY A 80 -8.31 12.61 4.87
CA GLY A 80 -7.62 12.64 3.59
C GLY A 80 -8.25 11.74 2.51
N THR A 81 -9.22 10.90 2.88
CA THR A 81 -9.73 9.86 1.97
C THR A 81 -10.58 10.43 0.83
N SER A 82 -11.33 11.51 1.06
CA SER A 82 -12.08 12.20 -0.01
C SER A 82 -11.13 12.82 -1.04
N HIS A 83 -10.11 13.52 -0.57
CA HIS A 83 -9.07 14.10 -1.43
C HIS A 83 -8.33 13.03 -2.23
N LEU A 84 -7.96 11.92 -1.59
CA LEU A 84 -7.34 10.78 -2.27
C LEU A 84 -8.26 10.20 -3.35
N ALA A 85 -9.57 10.07 -3.07
CA ALA A 85 -10.54 9.59 -4.05
C ALA A 85 -10.64 10.53 -5.26
N GLU A 86 -10.71 11.85 -5.03
CA GLU A 86 -10.69 12.85 -6.10
C GLU A 86 -9.45 12.73 -6.98
N LEU A 87 -8.26 12.68 -6.38
CA LEU A 87 -7.00 12.52 -7.12
C LEU A 87 -7.01 11.28 -8.01
N CYS A 88 -7.58 10.18 -7.53
CA CYS A 88 -7.67 8.94 -8.29
C CYS A 88 -8.63 9.04 -9.49
N THR A 89 -9.64 9.92 -9.44
CA THR A 89 -10.54 10.18 -10.57
C THR A 89 -9.95 11.10 -11.63
N LEU A 90 -8.98 11.96 -11.27
CA LEU A 90 -8.37 12.96 -12.17
C LEU A 90 -7.26 12.41 -13.07
N ASN A 91 -7.33 11.13 -13.48
CA ASN A 91 -6.26 10.44 -14.23
C ASN A 91 -4.91 10.42 -13.50
N PHE A 92 -4.92 10.02 -12.23
CA PHE A 92 -3.70 9.81 -11.43
C PHE A 92 -2.66 8.91 -12.13
N SER A 93 -3.13 7.93 -12.90
CA SER A 93 -2.30 7.05 -13.70
C SER A 93 -3.11 6.42 -14.84
N SER A 94 -2.46 6.24 -15.99
CA SER A 94 -2.97 5.40 -17.09
C SER A 94 -2.90 3.90 -16.78
N ASP A 95 -2.10 3.50 -15.79
CA ASP A 95 -1.82 2.10 -15.48
C ASP A 95 -2.49 1.64 -14.18
N TYR A 96 -2.90 2.55 -13.30
CA TYR A 96 -3.47 2.21 -12.00
C TYR A 96 -4.79 2.92 -11.73
N GLU A 97 -5.65 2.29 -10.93
CA GLU A 97 -6.86 2.90 -10.40
C GLU A 97 -7.07 2.55 -8.93
N LEU A 98 -7.60 3.50 -8.17
CA LEU A 98 -8.05 3.26 -6.81
C LEU A 98 -9.47 2.68 -6.87
N LYS A 99 -9.59 1.38 -6.63
CA LYS A 99 -10.89 0.75 -6.38
C LYS A 99 -11.25 0.92 -4.93
N LEU A 100 -12.27 1.74 -4.70
CA LEU A 100 -12.96 1.78 -3.44
C LEU A 100 -13.67 0.44 -3.25
N HIS A 101 -13.31 -0.29 -2.19
CA HIS A 101 -13.98 -1.55 -1.92
C HIS A 101 -15.42 -1.22 -1.57
N PRO A 102 -16.42 -1.91 -2.14
CA PRO A 102 -17.81 -1.56 -1.89
C PRO A 102 -18.21 -1.79 -0.42
N GLN A 103 -17.38 -2.48 0.39
CA GLN A 103 -17.45 -2.47 1.87
C GLN A 103 -17.39 -1.07 2.50
N TRP A 104 -17.02 -0.03 1.76
CA TRP A 104 -17.18 1.35 2.23
C TRP A 104 -18.67 1.76 2.35
N PHE A 105 -19.55 1.10 1.58
CA PHE A 105 -21.00 1.28 1.57
C PHE A 105 -21.79 0.01 1.95
N ILE A 106 -21.15 -1.16 1.92
CA ILE A 106 -21.80 -2.46 2.13
C ILE A 106 -21.76 -2.81 3.62
N VAL A 107 -22.96 -2.97 4.14
CA VAL A 107 -23.41 -3.37 5.47
C VAL A 107 -23.39 -2.28 6.53
N GLU A 108 -24.60 -1.88 6.95
CA GLU A 108 -24.89 -1.06 8.14
C GLU A 108 -23.89 -1.37 9.26
N LYS A 109 -23.27 -0.32 9.82
CA LYS A 109 -22.29 -0.40 10.94
C LYS A 109 -22.74 -1.36 12.06
N THR A 110 -24.05 -1.53 12.22
CA THR A 110 -24.73 -2.40 13.20
C THR A 110 -24.68 -3.90 12.90
N LYS A 111 -24.43 -4.32 11.66
CA LYS A 111 -24.38 -5.73 11.23
C LYS A 111 -22.98 -6.33 11.25
N ARG A 112 -21.96 -5.52 11.57
CA ARG A 112 -20.59 -6.00 11.74
C ARG A 112 -20.35 -6.34 13.20
N SER A 113 -20.12 -7.61 13.47
CA SER A 113 -19.67 -8.09 14.78
C SER A 113 -18.16 -8.10 14.80
N TYR A 114 -17.57 -7.11 15.45
CA TYR A 114 -16.17 -7.12 15.87
C TYR A 114 -16.08 -7.64 17.30
N PHE A 115 -14.86 -7.93 17.75
CA PHE A 115 -14.55 -8.24 19.14
C PHE A 115 -14.61 -6.98 20.04
N ASN A 116 -15.66 -6.17 19.86
CA ASN A 116 -15.89 -4.94 20.62
C ASN A 116 -16.19 -5.26 22.08
N GLN A 117 -16.80 -6.41 22.36
CA GLN A 117 -17.07 -6.88 23.73
C GLN A 117 -15.79 -7.24 24.47
N GLU A 118 -14.72 -7.51 23.72
CA GLU A 118 -13.37 -7.84 24.17
C GLU A 118 -12.44 -6.60 24.13
N GLY A 119 -12.98 -5.41 23.84
CA GLY A 119 -12.24 -4.16 23.82
C GLY A 119 -11.35 -3.96 22.59
N ILE A 120 -11.60 -4.69 21.50
CA ILE A 120 -10.83 -4.57 20.26
C ILE A 120 -11.58 -3.67 19.28
N ASP A 121 -11.17 -2.39 19.24
CA ASP A 121 -11.66 -1.42 18.25
C ASP A 121 -10.91 -1.57 16.92
N PHE A 122 -11.56 -2.19 15.93
CA PHE A 122 -10.98 -2.33 14.59
C PHE A 122 -11.35 -1.14 13.70
N VAL A 123 -10.33 -0.51 13.09
CA VAL A 123 -10.50 0.53 12.07
C VAL A 123 -10.22 -0.09 10.70
N GLU A 124 -11.26 -0.25 9.88
CA GLU A 124 -11.19 -0.99 8.61
C GLU A 124 -10.31 -0.33 7.53
N PRO A 125 -9.64 -1.13 6.67
CA PRO A 125 -9.01 -0.63 5.44
C PRO A 125 -10.04 -0.38 4.32
N ASN A 126 -10.02 0.82 3.74
CA ASN A 126 -11.14 1.37 2.96
C ASN A 126 -10.97 1.40 1.42
N ALA A 127 -9.84 0.94 0.85
CA ALA A 127 -9.63 0.94 -0.60
C ALA A 127 -8.51 -0.03 -1.04
N ARG A 128 -8.49 -0.39 -2.33
CA ARG A 128 -7.38 -1.09 -2.99
C ARG A 128 -6.87 -0.28 -4.17
N PHE A 129 -5.55 -0.12 -4.26
CA PHE A 129 -4.88 0.38 -5.46
C PHE A 129 -4.53 -0.80 -6.36
N ILE A 130 -5.04 -0.83 -7.59
CA ILE A 130 -4.85 -1.96 -8.51
C ILE A 130 -4.27 -1.49 -9.84
N ASN A 131 -3.54 -2.38 -10.52
CA ASN A 131 -3.17 -2.18 -11.91
C ASN A 131 -4.42 -2.38 -12.79
N ARG A 132 -4.65 -1.51 -13.77
CA ARG A 132 -5.80 -1.58 -14.69
C ARG A 132 -5.74 -2.77 -15.65
N LYS A 133 -4.56 -3.40 -15.80
CA LYS A 133 -4.32 -4.52 -16.71
C LYS A 133 -4.38 -5.90 -16.03
N ASP A 134 -4.53 -5.92 -14.70
CA ASP A 134 -4.71 -7.13 -13.89
C ASP A 134 -6.19 -7.39 -13.61
#